data_AF-A0A968A1A1-F1
#
_entry.id   AF-A0A968A1A1-F1
#
_cell.length_a   1.000
_cell.length_b   1.000
_cell.length_c   1.000
_cell.angle_alpha   90.00
_cell.angle_beta   90.00
_cell.angle_gamma   90.00
#
_symmetry.space_group_name_H-M   'P 1'
#
loop_
_entity.id
_entity.type
_entity.pdbx_description
1 polymer ?
#
loop_
_entity_poly.entity_id
_entity_poly.type
_entity_poly.pdbx_seq_one_letter_code
_entity_poly.pdbx_strand_id
1 'polypeptide(L)'
;DPDLGTEYRTSGWTSNQGTALNIIRDMKVFEPGTCHDPIGSENIDTYWGPCRNYDADGNYLFPFRCYSCDDYGDYSALATTNVGGGLLKAGNMFAEETREESLWVVVVLTDGSANATDLTADDDLFDPSTYPLGYCPDDGTVPPACQDEDISTRHSSTNLNYDADDYARDMADFNGCYPEDPAAACGG
;
A
#
# COMPACT_ATOMS: atom_id res chain seq x y z
N ASP A 1 9.73 -2.67 2.25
CA ASP A 1 9.36 -3.38 1.03
C ASP A 1 7.85 -3.30 0.86
N PRO A 2 7.37 -2.51 -0.12
CA PRO A 2 5.94 -2.26 -0.36
C PRO A 2 5.16 -3.52 -0.79
N ASP A 3 5.84 -4.57 -1.26
CA ASP A 3 5.20 -5.82 -1.69
C ASP A 3 5.06 -6.85 -0.56
N LEU A 4 5.83 -6.74 0.53
CA LEU A 4 5.71 -7.66 1.68
C LEU A 4 4.33 -7.61 2.34
N GLY A 5 3.62 -6.49 2.21
CA GLY A 5 2.25 -6.32 2.73
C GLY A 5 1.16 -6.79 1.77
N THR A 6 1.46 -6.97 0.48
CA THR A 6 0.46 -7.09 -0.59
C THR A 6 0.50 -8.47 -1.23
N GLU A 7 -0.11 -9.46 -0.58
CA GLU A 7 -0.08 -10.87 -1.01
C GLU A 7 -1.46 -11.55 -0.99
N TYR A 8 -1.63 -12.58 -1.83
CA TYR A 8 -2.79 -13.45 -1.78
C TYR A 8 -2.69 -14.41 -0.59
N ARG A 9 -3.67 -14.36 0.33
CA ARG A 9 -3.79 -15.35 1.42
C ARG A 9 -4.36 -16.69 0.96
N THR A 10 -5.17 -16.70 -0.12
CA THR A 10 -5.71 -17.90 -0.74
C THR A 10 -5.58 -17.83 -2.25
N SER A 11 -5.47 -18.98 -2.89
CA SER A 11 -5.44 -19.10 -4.36
C SER A 11 -6.84 -19.15 -5.00
N GLY A 12 -7.88 -18.65 -4.32
CA GLY A 12 -9.27 -18.82 -4.76
C GLY A 12 -10.33 -18.57 -3.69
N TRP A 13 -11.58 -18.76 -4.09
CA TRP A 13 -12.76 -18.58 -3.23
C TRP A 13 -12.96 -19.75 -2.26
N THR A 14 -13.55 -19.48 -1.09
CA THR A 14 -14.02 -20.51 -0.18
C THR A 14 -15.46 -20.26 0.23
N SER A 15 -16.30 -21.29 0.14
CA SER A 15 -17.68 -21.28 0.64
C SER A 15 -17.81 -21.92 2.02
N ASN A 16 -16.72 -22.47 2.56
CA ASN A 16 -16.71 -23.08 3.89
C ASN A 16 -16.54 -21.99 4.96
N GLN A 17 -17.55 -21.83 5.82
CA GLN A 17 -17.53 -20.85 6.91
C GLN A 17 -16.31 -21.00 7.84
N GLY A 18 -15.94 -22.25 8.17
CA GLY A 18 -14.79 -22.52 9.05
C GLY A 18 -13.48 -22.08 8.41
N THR A 19 -13.29 -22.40 7.12
CA THR A 19 -12.14 -21.94 6.35
C THR A 19 -12.11 -20.41 6.25
N ALA A 20 -13.23 -19.77 5.90
CA ALA A 20 -13.32 -18.31 5.81
C ALA A 20 -12.99 -17.63 7.14
N LEU A 21 -13.53 -18.12 8.25
CA LEU A 21 -13.25 -17.59 9.58
C LEU A 21 -11.79 -17.77 9.99
N ASN A 22 -11.16 -18.89 9.63
CA ASN A 22 -9.75 -19.10 9.89
C ASN A 22 -8.90 -18.13 9.05
N ILE A 23 -9.19 -17.95 7.76
CA ILE A 23 -8.48 -16.97 6.92
C ILE A 23 -8.59 -15.56 7.52
N ILE A 24 -9.78 -15.15 7.95
CA ILE A 24 -9.99 -13.83 8.56
C ILE A 24 -9.24 -13.71 9.89
N ARG A 25 -9.27 -14.73 10.74
CA ARG A 25 -8.57 -14.72 12.04
C ARG A 25 -7.05 -14.78 11.91
N ASP A 26 -6.57 -15.48 10.90
CA ASP A 26 -5.16 -15.67 10.61
C ASP A 26 -4.62 -14.59 9.66
N MET A 27 -5.41 -13.53 9.38
CA MET A 27 -4.92 -12.35 8.70
C MET A 27 -3.73 -11.79 9.48
N LYS A 28 -2.53 -11.93 8.93
CA LYS A 28 -1.36 -11.27 9.48
C LYS A 28 -1.44 -9.81 9.09
N VAL A 29 -1.53 -8.96 10.11
CA VAL A 29 -1.24 -7.55 9.96
C VAL A 29 0.25 -7.46 9.65
N PHE A 30 0.58 -6.90 8.49
CA PHE A 30 1.95 -6.49 8.25
C PHE A 30 2.21 -5.28 9.14
N GLU A 31 2.91 -5.51 10.24
CA GLU A 31 3.50 -4.45 11.05
C GLU A 31 4.94 -4.32 10.58
N PRO A 32 5.28 -3.24 9.87
CA PRO A 32 6.68 -2.99 9.59
C PRO A 32 7.40 -2.78 10.95
N GLY A 33 8.70 -3.12 11.05
CA GLY A 33 9.50 -2.97 12.29
C GLY A 33 9.53 -1.54 12.90
N THR A 34 10.31 -1.24 13.92
CA THR A 34 10.43 0.17 14.37
C THR A 34 11.43 0.93 13.50
N CYS A 35 11.23 2.21 13.20
CA CYS A 35 12.33 3.11 12.83
C CYS A 35 13.31 3.18 14.01
N HIS A 36 14.59 2.83 13.86
CA HIS A 36 15.55 2.95 14.96
C HIS A 36 16.73 3.87 14.66
N ASP A 37 17.29 4.33 15.77
CA ASP A 37 18.22 5.43 16.03
C ASP A 37 19.67 5.15 15.55
N PRO A 38 20.40 6.14 14.99
CA PRO A 38 21.79 5.99 14.55
C PRO A 38 22.83 5.81 15.66
N ILE A 39 22.50 5.91 16.94
CA ILE A 39 23.52 5.85 18.00
C ILE A 39 23.60 4.44 18.61
N GLY A 40 24.14 3.50 17.82
CA GLY A 40 24.79 2.30 18.37
C GLY A 40 24.33 0.92 17.90
N SER A 41 23.50 0.79 16.86
CA SER A 41 23.17 -0.53 16.31
C SER A 41 24.07 -0.89 15.13
N GLU A 42 24.97 -1.87 15.32
CA GLU A 42 25.88 -2.40 14.29
C GLU A 42 25.18 -3.28 13.24
N ASN A 43 23.84 -3.33 13.21
CA ASN A 43 23.08 -4.22 12.35
C ASN A 43 22.32 -3.47 11.26
N ILE A 44 23.01 -3.32 10.13
CA ILE A 44 22.54 -2.76 8.85
C ILE A 44 21.45 -3.67 8.21
N ASP A 45 21.28 -4.89 8.70
CA ASP A 45 20.31 -5.89 8.20
C ASP A 45 18.94 -5.85 8.90
N THR A 46 18.69 -4.85 9.76
CA THR A 46 17.42 -4.76 10.51
C THR A 46 16.39 -4.00 9.69
N TYR A 47 15.30 -4.65 9.29
CA TYR A 47 14.17 -3.99 8.64
C TYR A 47 13.55 -2.96 9.59
N TRP A 48 13.75 -1.68 9.28
CA TRP A 48 13.18 -0.56 10.00
C TRP A 48 11.79 -0.28 9.43
N GLY A 49 10.75 -0.35 10.25
CA GLY A 49 9.39 -0.20 9.76
C GLY A 49 8.82 1.19 9.92
N PRO A 50 7.50 1.37 10.13
CA PRO A 50 6.86 2.62 9.75
C PRO A 50 7.44 3.76 10.56
N CYS A 51 7.44 4.94 9.95
CA CYS A 51 8.01 6.21 10.40
C CYS A 51 7.36 6.80 11.67
N ARG A 52 6.90 5.93 12.57
CA ARG A 52 6.30 6.26 13.85
C ARG A 52 7.43 6.58 14.82
N ASN A 53 7.57 7.86 15.11
CA ASN A 53 8.56 8.37 16.03
C ASN A 53 8.02 8.26 17.46
N TYR A 54 8.80 7.68 18.38
CA TYR A 54 8.44 7.55 19.79
C TYR A 54 9.59 8.05 20.66
N ASP A 55 9.27 8.64 21.82
CA ASP A 55 10.29 8.93 22.83
C ASP A 55 10.76 7.66 23.56
N ALA A 56 11.76 7.81 24.43
CA ALA A 56 12.31 6.71 25.23
C ALA A 56 11.30 6.06 26.19
N ASP A 57 10.18 6.74 26.48
CA ASP A 57 9.10 6.25 27.33
C ASP A 57 7.96 5.61 26.50
N GLY A 58 8.07 5.58 25.17
CA GLY A 58 7.11 4.98 24.25
C GLY A 58 5.95 5.91 23.87
N ASN A 59 6.04 7.21 24.13
CA ASN A 59 5.03 8.18 23.69
C ASN A 59 5.25 8.56 22.24
N TYR A 60 4.17 8.63 21.45
CA TYR A 60 4.24 9.05 20.06
C TYR A 60 4.66 10.51 19.94
N LEU A 61 5.72 10.76 19.17
CA LEU A 61 6.25 12.08 18.82
C LEU A 61 5.80 12.44 17.41
N PHE A 62 5.03 13.52 17.26
CA PHE A 62 4.74 14.10 15.95
C PHE A 62 5.92 14.97 15.48
N PRO A 63 6.29 14.99 14.18
CA PRO A 63 5.69 14.30 13.03
C PRO A 63 6.25 12.88 12.81
N PHE A 64 5.70 12.16 11.82
CA PHE A 64 6.30 10.93 11.30
C PHE A 64 7.76 11.21 10.92
N ARG A 65 8.71 10.55 11.59
CA ARG A 65 10.14 10.74 11.36
C ARG A 65 10.81 9.38 11.36
N CYS A 66 11.39 9.03 10.22
CA CYS A 66 12.28 7.89 10.12
C CYS A 66 13.72 8.40 10.10
N TYR A 67 14.49 8.01 11.10
CA TYR A 67 15.90 8.40 11.20
C TYR A 67 16.76 7.81 10.07
N SER A 68 16.37 6.67 9.46
CA SER A 68 17.10 6.14 8.28
C SER A 68 17.01 7.08 7.08
N CYS A 69 15.92 7.84 6.95
CA CYS A 69 15.74 8.82 5.88
C CYS A 69 16.66 10.03 6.06
N ASP A 70 16.77 10.53 7.30
CA ASP A 70 17.57 11.72 7.62
C ASP A 70 19.09 11.44 7.60
N ASP A 71 19.53 10.26 8.06
CA ASP A 71 20.95 9.96 8.26
C ASP A 71 21.58 9.12 7.13
N TYR A 72 20.78 8.35 6.39
CA TYR A 72 21.26 7.44 5.34
C TYR A 72 20.60 7.64 3.98
N GLY A 73 19.60 8.52 3.86
CA GLY A 73 18.85 8.72 2.62
C GLY A 73 18.06 7.47 2.17
N ASP A 74 17.75 6.57 3.11
CA ASP A 74 16.95 5.37 2.84
C ASP A 74 15.48 5.64 3.14
N TYR A 75 14.69 5.78 2.08
CA TYR A 75 13.25 6.08 2.12
C TYR A 75 12.38 4.81 2.03
N SER A 76 12.96 3.61 2.09
CA SER A 76 12.26 2.33 1.92
C SER A 76 11.20 2.02 2.98
N ALA A 77 11.22 2.75 4.10
CA ALA A 77 10.29 2.62 5.23
C ALA A 77 9.15 3.67 5.24
N LEU A 78 9.17 4.65 4.33
CA LEU A 78 8.18 5.74 4.31
C LEU A 78 6.91 5.39 3.54
N ALA A 79 7.04 4.70 2.41
CA ALA A 79 5.94 4.25 1.56
C ALA A 79 5.58 2.79 1.90
N THR A 80 4.51 2.56 2.68
CA THR A 80 4.16 1.21 3.18
C THR A 80 2.72 0.79 2.91
N THR A 81 1.86 1.71 2.47
CA THR A 81 0.41 1.49 2.39
C THR A 81 -0.02 1.44 0.92
N ASN A 82 0.14 0.28 0.30
CA ASN A 82 -0.24 0.04 -1.10
C ASN A 82 -1.71 -0.40 -1.23
N VAL A 83 -2.63 0.55 -1.00
CA VAL A 83 -4.08 0.29 -1.12
C VAL A 83 -4.46 -0.12 -2.54
N GLY A 84 -3.89 0.54 -3.55
CA GLY A 84 -4.16 0.25 -4.96
C GLY A 84 -3.77 -1.16 -5.36
N GLY A 85 -2.59 -1.64 -4.98
CA GLY A 85 -2.13 -3.00 -5.27
C GLY A 85 -3.00 -4.05 -4.60
N GLY A 86 -3.45 -3.80 -3.36
CA GLY A 86 -4.42 -4.64 -2.67
C GLY A 86 -5.76 -4.72 -3.42
N LEU A 87 -6.27 -3.59 -3.90
CA LEU A 87 -7.49 -3.51 -4.70
C LEU A 87 -7.33 -4.19 -6.06
N LEU A 88 -6.22 -4.00 -6.77
CA LEU A 88 -5.93 -4.67 -8.03
C LEU A 88 -5.96 -6.19 -7.84
N LYS A 89 -5.28 -6.69 -6.82
CA LYS A 89 -5.27 -8.12 -6.50
C LYS A 89 -6.66 -8.64 -6.16
N ALA A 90 -7.45 -7.89 -5.39
CA ALA A 90 -8.83 -8.25 -5.07
C ALA A 90 -9.71 -8.31 -6.32
N GLY A 91 -9.62 -7.32 -7.21
CA GLY A 91 -10.41 -7.29 -8.45
C GLY A 91 -10.04 -8.42 -9.40
N ASN A 92 -8.76 -8.78 -9.48
CA ASN A 92 -8.31 -9.95 -10.25
C ASN A 92 -8.93 -11.26 -9.73
N MET A 93 -9.28 -11.35 -8.43
CA MET A 93 -9.99 -12.53 -7.92
C MET A 93 -11.42 -12.67 -8.48
N PHE A 94 -12.03 -11.59 -8.96
CA PHE A 94 -13.32 -11.66 -9.67
C PHE A 94 -13.21 -12.27 -11.07
N ALA A 95 -12.01 -12.57 -11.56
CA ALA A 95 -11.85 -13.39 -12.76
C ALA A 95 -11.77 -14.90 -12.46
N GLU A 96 -11.54 -15.27 -11.19
CA GLU A 96 -11.32 -16.67 -10.80
C GLU A 96 -12.61 -17.33 -10.31
N GLU A 97 -13.03 -18.42 -10.96
CA GLU A 97 -14.17 -19.29 -10.57
C GLU A 97 -15.45 -18.54 -10.15
N THR A 98 -15.80 -17.47 -10.86
CA THR A 98 -16.94 -16.64 -10.48
C THR A 98 -18.31 -17.23 -10.82
N ARG A 99 -19.30 -16.81 -10.04
CA ARG A 99 -20.73 -17.04 -10.25
C ARG A 99 -21.37 -15.78 -10.83
N GLU A 100 -21.89 -15.88 -12.05
CA GLU A 100 -22.54 -14.76 -12.75
C GLU A 100 -23.70 -14.12 -11.96
N GLU A 101 -24.46 -14.92 -11.20
CA GLU A 101 -25.56 -14.44 -10.36
C GLU A 101 -25.10 -14.21 -8.91
N SER A 102 -24.15 -13.31 -8.67
CA SER A 102 -23.65 -13.02 -7.31
C SER A 102 -23.28 -11.55 -7.13
N LEU A 103 -23.45 -11.06 -5.90
CA LEU A 103 -22.90 -9.78 -5.47
C LEU A 103 -21.49 -10.01 -4.92
N TRP A 104 -20.52 -9.36 -5.55
CA TRP A 104 -19.13 -9.36 -5.10
C TRP A 104 -18.84 -8.10 -4.31
N VAL A 105 -18.14 -8.25 -3.19
CA VAL A 105 -17.84 -7.13 -2.28
C VAL A 105 -16.38 -7.21 -1.88
N VAL A 106 -15.66 -6.11 -2.10
CA VAL A 106 -14.35 -5.87 -1.48
C VAL A 106 -14.56 -5.05 -0.21
N VAL A 107 -13.94 -5.47 0.89
CA VAL A 107 -13.90 -4.72 2.14
C VAL A 107 -12.44 -4.38 2.44
N VAL A 108 -12.12 -3.08 2.43
CA VAL A 108 -10.79 -2.58 2.77
C VAL A 108 -10.77 -2.14 4.23
N LEU A 109 -9.82 -2.63 5.00
CA LEU A 109 -9.52 -2.19 6.37
C LEU A 109 -8.10 -1.63 6.37
N THR A 110 -7.96 -0.32 6.57
CA THR A 110 -6.68 0.39 6.60
C THR A 110 -6.63 1.38 7.76
N ASP A 111 -5.45 1.62 8.32
CA ASP A 111 -5.18 2.63 9.35
C ASP A 111 -4.50 3.90 8.79
N GLY A 112 -4.22 3.94 7.48
CA GLY A 112 -3.55 5.05 6.81
C GLY A 112 -4.04 5.28 5.38
N SER A 113 -3.70 6.46 4.84
CA SER A 113 -3.90 6.80 3.42
C SER A 113 -2.93 6.02 2.52
N ALA A 114 -3.33 5.85 1.25
CA ALA A 114 -2.49 5.20 0.24
C ALA A 114 -1.22 6.04 0.02
N ASN A 115 -0.05 5.44 0.19
CA ASN A 115 1.23 6.16 0.11
C ASN A 115 2.33 5.32 -0.55
N ALA A 116 1.92 4.22 -1.17
CA ALA A 116 2.73 3.32 -1.98
C ALA A 116 1.88 2.78 -3.12
N THR A 117 2.51 2.36 -4.22
CA THR A 117 1.86 1.65 -5.32
C THR A 117 2.59 0.35 -5.63
N ASP A 118 2.09 -0.42 -6.59
CA ASP A 118 2.86 -1.50 -7.20
C ASP A 118 4.11 -0.94 -7.90
N LEU A 119 5.12 -1.79 -8.05
CA LEU A 119 6.37 -1.45 -8.73
C LEU A 119 6.13 -1.07 -10.21
N THR A 120 6.78 -0.01 -10.64
CA THR A 120 6.97 0.37 -12.03
C THR A 120 8.17 -0.36 -12.64
N ALA A 121 8.37 -0.20 -13.95
CA ALA A 121 9.46 -0.85 -14.67
C ALA A 121 10.86 -0.34 -14.28
N ASP A 122 10.94 0.85 -13.68
CA ASP A 122 12.19 1.52 -13.33
C ASP A 122 12.59 1.28 -11.85
N ASP A 123 11.74 0.60 -11.08
CA ASP A 123 11.95 0.33 -9.65
C ASP A 123 12.87 -0.88 -9.40
N ASP A 124 13.80 -0.75 -8.44
CA ASP A 124 14.66 -1.84 -7.98
C ASP A 124 14.68 -1.92 -6.44
N LEU A 125 14.04 -2.95 -5.90
CA LEU A 125 13.99 -3.24 -4.45
C LEU A 125 15.36 -3.35 -3.77
N PHE A 126 16.43 -3.58 -4.54
CA PHE A 126 17.80 -3.73 -4.03
C PHE A 126 18.67 -2.50 -4.28
N ASP A 127 18.17 -1.47 -4.96
CA ASP A 127 18.86 -0.21 -5.19
C ASP A 127 18.15 0.94 -4.44
N PRO A 128 18.71 1.36 -3.28
CA PRO A 128 18.19 2.48 -2.50
C PRO A 128 17.98 3.78 -3.30
N SER A 129 18.69 3.98 -4.43
CA SER A 129 18.55 5.17 -5.26
C SER A 129 17.26 5.21 -6.10
N THR A 130 16.53 4.09 -6.18
CA THR A 130 15.24 4.00 -6.85
C THR A 130 14.06 4.25 -5.91
N TYR A 131 14.31 4.46 -4.61
CA TYR A 131 13.25 4.84 -3.68
C TYR A 131 12.90 6.32 -3.78
N PRO A 132 11.64 6.69 -3.51
CA PRO A 132 10.49 5.81 -3.23
C PRO A 132 10.05 5.02 -4.48
N LEU A 133 9.61 3.78 -4.27
CA LEU A 133 9.19 2.89 -5.36
C LEU A 133 7.75 3.19 -5.79
N GLY A 134 7.45 2.97 -7.06
CA GLY A 134 6.11 3.11 -7.61
C GLY A 134 5.82 4.49 -8.19
N TYR A 135 4.54 4.83 -8.26
CA TYR A 135 4.10 6.18 -8.66
C TYR A 135 4.24 7.14 -7.49
N CYS A 136 5.17 8.08 -7.63
CA CYS A 136 5.46 9.11 -6.63
C CYS A 136 5.74 10.45 -7.36
N PRO A 137 4.88 11.47 -7.23
CA PRO A 137 5.03 12.72 -7.96
C PRO A 137 6.20 13.60 -7.47
N ASP A 138 6.59 13.38 -6.22
CA ASP A 138 7.66 14.08 -5.52
C ASP A 138 8.85 13.12 -5.33
N ASP A 139 9.97 13.59 -4.79
CA ASP A 139 11.07 12.68 -4.38
C ASP A 139 10.70 11.79 -3.17
N GLY A 140 9.43 11.83 -2.73
CA GLY A 140 8.87 11.13 -1.57
C GLY A 140 9.59 11.42 -0.26
N THR A 141 10.40 12.48 -0.21
CA THR A 141 11.18 12.84 0.97
C THR A 141 10.36 13.62 1.99
N VAL A 142 9.20 14.15 1.59
CA VAL A 142 8.29 14.90 2.46
C VAL A 142 7.13 13.99 2.90
N PRO A 143 6.96 13.73 4.21
CA PRO A 143 5.82 13.00 4.72
C PRO A 143 4.50 13.79 4.57
N PRO A 144 3.37 13.14 4.19
CA PRO A 144 3.26 11.74 3.81
C PRO A 144 3.86 11.46 2.43
N ALA A 145 4.78 10.51 2.34
CA ALA A 145 5.51 10.20 1.11
C ALA A 145 4.55 9.74 0.00
N CYS A 146 4.83 10.12 -1.24
CA CYS A 146 4.09 9.71 -2.44
C CYS A 146 2.59 10.03 -2.41
N GLN A 147 2.27 11.16 -1.77
CA GLN A 147 0.98 11.83 -1.86
C GLN A 147 1.20 13.24 -2.36
N ASP A 148 0.34 13.70 -3.25
CA ASP A 148 0.27 15.12 -3.59
C ASP A 148 -0.40 15.94 -2.45
N GLU A 149 -0.30 17.26 -2.52
CA GLU A 149 -0.90 18.15 -1.52
C GLU A 149 -2.44 18.29 -1.67
N ASP A 150 -3.05 17.71 -2.70
CA ASP A 150 -4.45 17.92 -3.09
C ASP A 150 -5.24 16.61 -3.25
N ILE A 151 -5.68 16.08 -2.11
CA ILE A 151 -6.59 14.93 -2.00
C ILE A 151 -7.92 15.07 -2.78
N SER A 152 -8.27 16.28 -3.24
CA SER A 152 -9.52 16.53 -3.97
C SER A 152 -9.36 16.38 -5.48
N THR A 153 -8.12 16.41 -5.97
CA THR A 153 -7.81 16.16 -7.37
C THR A 153 -7.69 14.68 -7.67
N ARG A 154 -7.92 14.34 -8.94
CA ARG A 154 -7.61 13.03 -9.48
C ARG A 154 -6.82 13.20 -10.76
N HIS A 155 -5.64 12.60 -10.84
CA HIS A 155 -4.78 12.70 -11.99
C HIS A 155 -4.83 11.44 -12.84
N SER A 156 -4.53 11.59 -14.13
CA SER A 156 -4.34 10.44 -15.04
C SER A 156 -2.94 9.85 -14.84
N SER A 157 -2.75 8.56 -15.11
CA SER A 157 -1.45 7.86 -15.00
C SER A 157 -0.28 8.45 -15.82
N THR A 158 -0.55 9.34 -16.78
CA THR A 158 0.47 10.08 -17.53
C THR A 158 0.81 11.45 -16.95
N ASN A 159 0.14 11.86 -15.88
CA ASN A 159 0.37 13.14 -15.21
C ASN A 159 1.52 12.98 -14.21
N LEU A 160 2.37 14.01 -14.10
CA LEU A 160 3.47 14.04 -13.14
C LEU A 160 2.98 14.06 -11.69
N ASN A 161 1.75 14.52 -11.44
CA ASN A 161 1.14 14.53 -10.13
C ASN A 161 0.44 13.21 -9.77
N TYR A 162 0.48 12.20 -10.64
CA TYR A 162 -0.16 10.91 -10.34
C TYR A 162 0.54 10.22 -9.18
N ASP A 163 -0.22 9.96 -8.12
CA ASP A 163 0.31 9.49 -6.84
C ASP A 163 -0.33 8.18 -6.37
N ALA A 164 -0.05 7.80 -5.12
CA ALA A 164 -0.60 6.58 -4.54
C ALA A 164 -2.12 6.65 -4.26
N ASP A 165 -2.69 7.82 -4.03
CA ASP A 165 -4.13 7.99 -3.85
C ASP A 165 -4.87 7.86 -5.19
N ASP A 166 -4.32 8.47 -6.25
CA ASP A 166 -4.82 8.31 -7.62
C ASP A 166 -4.83 6.85 -8.06
N TYR A 167 -3.73 6.14 -7.82
CA TYR A 167 -3.62 4.71 -8.09
C TYR A 167 -4.64 3.89 -7.30
N ALA A 168 -4.85 4.20 -6.02
CA ALA A 168 -5.86 3.53 -5.21
C ALA A 168 -7.28 3.77 -5.74
N ARG A 169 -7.60 4.98 -6.23
CA ARG A 169 -8.90 5.31 -6.83
C ARG A 169 -9.11 4.62 -8.16
N ASP A 170 -8.09 4.55 -9.01
CA ASP A 170 -8.15 3.81 -10.27
C ASP A 170 -8.43 2.33 -10.02
N MET A 171 -7.77 1.73 -9.03
CA MET A 171 -8.03 0.33 -8.68
C MET A 171 -9.39 0.16 -7.97
N ALA A 172 -9.89 1.15 -7.24
CA ALA A 172 -11.26 1.12 -6.72
C ALA A 172 -12.30 1.13 -7.85
N ASP A 173 -12.09 1.95 -8.88
CA ASP A 173 -12.95 1.98 -10.07
C ASP A 173 -12.88 0.68 -10.87
N PHE A 174 -11.70 0.03 -10.93
CA PHE A 174 -11.55 -1.29 -11.52
C PHE A 174 -12.38 -2.36 -10.78
N ASN A 175 -12.48 -2.27 -9.45
CA ASN A 175 -13.32 -3.17 -8.64
C ASN A 175 -14.81 -2.81 -8.68
N GLY A 176 -15.11 -1.54 -8.94
CA GLY A 176 -16.46 -1.00 -8.97
C GLY A 176 -17.12 -1.15 -10.34
N CYS A 177 -18.43 -0.94 -10.36
CA CYS A 177 -19.12 -0.65 -11.60
C CYS A 177 -19.40 0.86 -11.65
N TYR A 178 -19.31 1.46 -12.84
CA TYR A 178 -19.59 2.88 -13.03
C TYR A 178 -20.98 3.21 -12.44
N PRO A 179 -21.09 4.20 -11.55
CA PRO A 179 -22.34 4.46 -10.83
C PRO A 179 -23.48 4.94 -11.74
N GLU A 180 -23.15 5.47 -12.91
CA GLU A 180 -24.12 6.01 -13.87
C GLU A 180 -24.55 5.00 -14.94
N ASP A 181 -23.73 4.00 -15.23
CA ASP A 181 -24.07 2.89 -16.14
C ASP A 181 -23.44 1.58 -15.66
N PRO A 182 -24.03 0.94 -14.63
CA PRO A 182 -23.50 -0.30 -14.07
C PRO A 182 -23.48 -1.43 -15.12
N ALA A 183 -24.40 -1.41 -16.08
CA ALA A 183 -24.53 -2.44 -17.11
C ALA A 183 -23.41 -2.38 -18.16
N ALA A 184 -22.84 -1.20 -18.42
CA ALA A 184 -21.74 -1.02 -19.36
C ALA A 184 -20.34 -1.23 -18.74
N ALA A 185 -20.23 -1.21 -17.41
CA ALA A 185 -18.95 -1.15 -16.71
C ALA A 185 -18.64 -2.34 -15.81
N CYS A 186 -19.62 -3.15 -15.41
CA CYS A 186 -19.35 -4.46 -14.81
C CYS A 186 -18.93 -5.45 -15.92
N GLY A 187 -17.76 -5.28 -16.51
CA GLY A 187 -17.34 -6.06 -17.68
C GLY A 187 -15.83 -6.04 -17.89
N GLY A 188 -15.11 -6.70 -16.97
CA GLY A 188 -13.88 -7.39 -17.34
C GLY A 188 -14.22 -8.68 -18.08
#